data_AF-A0A136KZC5-F1
#
_entry.id   AF-A0A136KZC5-F1
#
_cell.length_a   1.000
_cell.length_b   1.000
_cell.length_c   1.000
_cell.angle_alpha   90.00
_cell.angle_beta   90.00
_cell.angle_gamma   90.00
#
_symmetry.space_group_name_H-M   'P 1'
#
loop_
_entity.id
_entity.type
_entity.pdbx_description
1 polymer ?
#
loop_
_entity_poly.entity_id
_entity_poly.type
_entity_poly.pdbx_seq_one_letter_code
_entity_poly.pdbx_strand_id
1 'polypeptide(L)'
;MKEKVGLSLIIIVTTYLLLTGLVAVFSSISLYIGYVTTVIVYLVISILMLIENRNLQEFNIDRLSIFILILSSFFRRRLGIENEWYFLFIIGLAGVLLFVSLVLNWRRLPKTNFKWLTISIITALIILIPITLIEFLQKIIFIQVNEYNAPSKYGLLLDILQKTIYNLSFNAPIEEILFRAFFMGILKKMKWDSTKIFLTQGGLFWVSHIGKIVESPLTFFISIPILTYTVSKLAKESQQISPSIISHLIVNTLSSILLTYIAS
;
A
#
# COMPACT_ATOMS: atom_id res chain seq x y z
N MET A 1 12.35 -6.42 27.68
CA MET A 1 12.60 -5.44 26.58
C MET A 1 11.73 -5.70 25.35
N LYS A 2 11.58 -6.95 24.88
CA LYS A 2 10.77 -7.29 23.69
C LYS A 2 9.29 -6.86 23.77
N GLU A 3 8.65 -6.98 24.93
CA GLU A 3 7.24 -6.59 25.11
C GLU A 3 6.99 -5.08 24.99
N LYS A 4 7.90 -4.24 25.52
CA LYS A 4 7.77 -2.78 25.43
C LYS A 4 7.88 -2.28 23.99
N VAL A 5 8.74 -2.90 23.18
CA VAL A 5 8.88 -2.57 21.75
C VAL A 5 7.59 -2.90 21.01
N GLY A 6 7.01 -4.08 21.23
CA GLY A 6 5.74 -4.46 20.59
C GLY A 6 4.61 -3.47 20.82
N LEU A 7 4.47 -2.98 22.07
CA LEU A 7 3.43 -2.00 22.42
C LEU A 7 3.67 -0.65 21.73
N SER A 8 4.91 -0.13 21.74
CA SER A 8 5.24 1.13 21.06
C SER A 8 4.98 1.05 19.56
N LEU A 9 5.22 -0.11 18.94
CA LEU A 9 4.98 -0.30 17.51
C LEU A 9 3.49 -0.37 17.17
N ILE A 10 2.68 -1.00 18.02
CA ILE A 10 1.22 -0.99 17.85
C ILE A 10 0.71 0.43 17.95
N ILE A 11 1.17 1.21 18.93
CA ILE A 11 0.78 2.62 19.07
C ILE A 11 1.14 3.39 17.81
N ILE A 12 2.36 3.24 17.29
CA ILE A 12 2.79 3.94 16.06
C ILE A 12 1.90 3.57 14.86
N VAL A 13 1.65 2.27 14.65
CA VAL A 13 0.80 1.81 13.55
C VAL A 13 -0.63 2.31 13.74
N THR A 14 -1.20 2.17 14.93
CA THR A 14 -2.57 2.61 15.22
C THR A 14 -2.73 4.13 15.13
N THR A 15 -1.76 4.91 15.63
CA THR A 15 -1.74 6.36 15.48
C THR A 15 -1.67 6.75 14.00
N TYR A 16 -0.85 6.06 13.21
CA TYR A 16 -0.83 6.26 11.76
C TYR A 16 -2.22 6.03 11.14
N LEU A 17 -2.89 4.93 11.51
CA LEU A 17 -4.24 4.62 11.01
C LEU A 17 -5.25 5.70 11.34
N LEU A 18 -5.21 6.22 12.58
CA LEU A 18 -6.06 7.32 13.02
C LEU A 18 -5.76 8.59 12.23
N LEU A 19 -4.48 8.90 11.98
CA LEU A 19 -4.10 10.05 11.17
C LEU A 19 -4.58 9.90 9.72
N THR A 20 -4.39 8.76 9.07
CA THR A 20 -4.90 8.54 7.71
C THR A 20 -6.42 8.62 7.63
N GLY A 21 -7.12 8.05 8.61
CA GLY A 21 -8.58 8.12 8.68
C GLY A 21 -9.07 9.55 8.87
N LEU A 22 -8.43 10.33 9.75
CA LEU A 22 -8.73 11.74 9.96
C LEU A 22 -8.49 12.55 8.68
N VAL A 23 -7.34 12.37 8.02
CA VAL A 23 -7.04 13.06 6.75
C VAL A 23 -8.07 12.75 5.69
N ALA A 24 -8.53 11.49 5.61
CA ALA A 24 -9.56 11.10 4.65
C ALA A 24 -10.93 11.76 4.92
N VAL A 25 -11.25 12.12 6.17
CA VAL A 25 -12.49 12.82 6.52
C VAL A 25 -12.40 14.31 6.20
N PHE A 26 -11.21 14.91 6.31
CA PHE A 26 -10.99 16.33 6.03
C PHE A 26 -10.42 16.55 4.62
N SER A 27 -11.12 16.04 3.60
CA SER A 27 -10.69 16.01 2.18
C SER A 27 -10.32 17.38 1.57
N SER A 28 -10.73 18.49 2.19
CA SER A 28 -10.33 19.85 1.81
C SER A 28 -8.91 20.24 2.27
N ILE A 29 -8.32 19.49 3.21
CA ILE A 29 -7.00 19.77 3.78
C ILE A 29 -5.90 19.02 3.01
N SER A 30 -5.69 19.50 1.78
CA SER A 30 -4.48 19.51 0.93
C SER A 30 -3.64 18.23 0.74
N LEU A 31 -3.25 18.01 -0.52
CA LEU A 31 -2.20 17.09 -0.96
C LEU A 31 -0.94 17.11 -0.07
N TYR A 32 -0.65 18.25 0.57
CA TYR A 32 0.45 18.44 1.51
C TYR A 32 0.36 17.48 2.71
N ILE A 33 -0.81 17.31 3.34
CA ILE A 33 -0.94 16.40 4.49
C ILE A 33 -0.77 14.95 4.06
N GLY A 34 -1.29 14.57 2.90
CA GLY A 34 -1.04 13.25 2.31
C GLY A 34 0.45 12.99 2.10
N TYR A 35 1.19 14.00 1.65
CA TYR A 35 2.64 13.92 1.47
C TYR A 35 3.41 13.81 2.79
N VAL A 36 3.09 14.66 3.78
CA VAL A 36 3.66 14.59 5.13
C VAL A 36 3.42 13.20 5.74
N THR A 37 2.19 12.70 5.64
CA THR A 37 1.81 11.36 6.09
C THR A 37 2.67 10.31 5.42
N THR A 38 2.84 10.38 4.09
CA THR A 38 3.69 9.45 3.35
C THR A 38 5.15 9.49 3.82
N VAL A 39 5.71 10.68 4.04
CA VAL A 39 7.08 10.85 4.54
C VAL A 39 7.25 10.19 5.91
N ILE A 40 6.32 10.45 6.83
CA ILE A 40 6.32 9.84 8.16
C ILE A 40 6.30 8.31 8.05
N VAL A 41 5.49 7.74 7.16
CA VAL A 41 5.43 6.28 7.01
C VAL A 41 6.71 5.70 6.46
N TYR A 42 7.33 6.33 5.45
CA TYR A 42 8.62 5.86 4.95
C TYR A 42 9.68 5.87 6.05
N LEU A 43 9.72 6.91 6.88
CA LEU A 43 10.62 6.98 8.03
C LEU A 43 10.32 5.88 9.04
N VAL A 44 9.05 5.68 9.40
CA VAL A 44 8.61 4.61 10.30
C VAL A 44 9.04 3.25 9.75
N ILE A 45 8.68 2.90 8.52
CA ILE A 45 9.05 1.62 7.89
C ILE A 45 10.58 1.44 7.89
N SER A 46 11.34 2.48 7.58
CA SER A 46 12.81 2.43 7.59
C SER A 46 13.37 2.16 8.98
N ILE A 47 12.84 2.83 10.01
CA ILE A 47 13.23 2.61 11.41
C ILE A 47 12.86 1.20 11.84
N LEU A 48 11.66 0.71 11.50
CA LEU A 48 11.22 -0.65 11.82
C LEU A 48 12.11 -1.70 11.17
N MET A 49 12.48 -1.50 9.90
CA MET A 49 13.41 -2.36 9.19
C MET A 49 14.79 -2.42 9.86
N LEU A 50 15.25 -1.32 10.46
CA LEU A 50 16.52 -1.28 11.20
C LEU A 50 16.40 -1.96 12.57
N ILE A 51 15.32 -1.69 13.32
CA ILE A 51 15.07 -2.30 14.64
C ILE A 51 14.92 -3.82 14.52
N GLU A 52 14.18 -4.28 13.51
CA GLU A 52 13.85 -5.69 13.30
C GLU A 52 14.78 -6.37 12.28
N ASN A 53 15.94 -5.80 11.98
CA ASN A 53 16.87 -6.28 10.96
C ASN A 53 17.25 -7.78 11.11
N ARG A 54 17.29 -8.30 12.33
CA ARG A 54 17.60 -9.71 12.63
C ARG A 54 16.40 -10.65 12.48
N ASN A 55 15.18 -10.12 12.51
CA ASN A 55 13.93 -10.89 12.54
C ASN A 55 13.05 -10.63 11.31
N LEU A 56 13.55 -9.95 10.25
CA LEU A 56 12.75 -9.58 9.07
C LEU A 56 12.01 -10.76 8.42
N GLN A 57 12.56 -11.96 8.53
CA GLN A 57 11.90 -13.20 8.07
C GLN A 57 10.60 -13.50 8.83
N GLU A 58 10.49 -13.17 10.12
CA GLU A 58 9.28 -13.35 10.93
C GLU A 58 8.13 -12.43 10.48
N PHE A 59 8.48 -11.33 9.80
CA PHE A 59 7.54 -10.36 9.22
C PHE A 59 7.17 -10.70 7.78
N ASN A 60 7.58 -11.87 7.26
CA ASN A 60 7.29 -12.33 5.90
C ASN A 60 7.83 -11.41 4.78
N ILE A 61 8.75 -10.49 5.09
CA ILE A 61 9.28 -9.53 4.13
C ILE A 61 10.26 -10.24 3.20
N ASP A 62 9.88 -10.42 1.93
CA ASP A 62 10.75 -10.99 0.91
C ASP A 62 11.53 -9.93 0.13
N ARG A 63 12.56 -10.36 -0.62
CA ARG A 63 13.47 -9.48 -1.35
C ARG A 63 12.76 -8.54 -2.33
N LEU A 64 11.74 -9.04 -3.04
CA LEU A 64 11.03 -8.24 -4.03
C LEU A 64 10.21 -7.14 -3.35
N SER A 65 9.60 -7.39 -2.20
CA SER A 65 8.88 -6.33 -1.45
C SER A 65 9.77 -5.17 -1.06
N ILE A 66 10.97 -5.45 -0.54
CA ILE A 66 11.91 -4.38 -0.15
C ILE A 66 12.43 -3.67 -1.40
N PHE A 67 12.74 -4.41 -2.46
CA PHE A 67 13.17 -3.82 -3.72
C PHE A 67 12.10 -2.86 -4.28
N ILE A 68 10.83 -3.27 -4.30
CA ILE A 68 9.71 -2.42 -4.72
C ILE A 68 9.62 -1.17 -3.83
N LEU A 69 9.72 -1.32 -2.50
CA LEU A 69 9.67 -0.19 -1.57
C LEU A 69 10.84 0.80 -1.76
N ILE A 70 12.03 0.30 -2.07
CA ILE A 70 13.19 1.15 -2.40
C ILE A 70 12.92 1.87 -3.71
N LEU A 71 12.48 1.16 -4.76
CA LEU A 71 12.14 1.80 -6.03
C LEU A 71 11.07 2.88 -5.85
N SER A 72 10.03 2.63 -5.07
CA SER A 72 8.97 3.61 -4.80
C SER A 72 9.44 4.83 -4.01
N SER A 73 10.60 4.79 -3.35
CA SER A 73 11.20 5.96 -2.72
C SER A 73 11.88 6.91 -3.72
N PHE A 74 12.43 6.37 -4.81
CA PHE A 74 13.17 7.14 -5.82
C PHE A 74 12.35 7.46 -7.07
N PHE A 75 11.51 6.52 -7.53
CA PHE A 75 10.68 6.67 -8.71
C PHE A 75 9.29 7.15 -8.32
N ARG A 76 9.17 8.45 -8.07
CA ARG A 76 7.93 9.08 -7.60
C ARG A 76 7.34 10.08 -8.56
N ARG A 77 6.00 10.07 -8.65
CA ARG A 77 5.25 11.13 -9.33
C ARG A 77 5.32 12.41 -8.50
N ARG A 78 5.65 13.53 -9.17
CA ARG A 78 5.58 14.86 -8.57
C ARG A 78 4.13 15.34 -8.51
N LEU A 79 3.74 15.92 -7.37
CA LEU A 79 2.40 16.48 -7.16
C LEU A 79 2.35 17.99 -7.40
N GLY A 80 3.50 18.66 -7.56
CA GLY A 80 3.55 20.10 -7.85
C GLY A 80 3.18 20.98 -6.65
N ILE A 81 3.31 20.44 -5.43
CA ILE A 81 3.08 21.21 -4.20
C ILE A 81 4.30 22.10 -3.90
N GLU A 82 4.07 23.22 -3.22
CA GLU A 82 5.16 24.09 -2.77
C GLU A 82 6.13 23.28 -1.90
N ASN A 83 7.43 23.51 -2.06
CA ASN A 83 8.47 22.86 -1.26
C ASN A 83 8.47 21.32 -1.36
N GLU A 84 7.93 20.74 -2.43
CA GLU A 84 7.86 19.28 -2.65
C GLU A 84 9.22 18.57 -2.50
N TRP A 85 10.30 19.24 -2.91
CA TRP A 85 11.65 18.69 -2.92
C TRP A 85 12.16 18.29 -1.54
N TYR A 86 11.74 18.98 -0.46
CA TYR A 86 12.14 18.61 0.90
C TYR A 86 11.56 17.24 1.27
N PHE A 87 10.30 16.98 0.92
CA PHE A 87 9.66 15.69 1.16
C PHE A 87 10.32 14.59 0.35
N LEU A 88 10.58 14.83 -0.93
CA LEU A 88 11.28 13.89 -1.80
C LEU A 88 12.69 13.59 -1.29
N PHE A 89 13.40 14.58 -0.77
CA PHE A 89 14.71 14.38 -0.15
C PHE A 89 14.62 13.47 1.08
N ILE A 90 13.69 13.73 2.00
CA ILE A 90 13.51 12.89 3.21
C ILE A 90 13.09 11.46 2.82
N ILE A 91 12.17 11.31 1.87
CA ILE A 91 11.78 9.99 1.34
C ILE A 91 12.98 9.29 0.70
N GLY A 92 13.80 10.01 -0.07
CA GLY A 92 15.02 9.48 -0.68
C GLY A 92 16.03 9.00 0.37
N LEU A 93 16.22 9.75 1.46
CA LEU A 93 17.03 9.32 2.60
C LEU A 93 16.49 8.03 3.24
N ALA A 94 15.16 7.94 3.44
CA ALA A 94 14.52 6.72 3.89
C ALA A 94 14.77 5.55 2.91
N GLY A 95 14.69 5.81 1.61
CA GLY A 95 15.07 4.87 0.55
C GLY A 95 16.50 4.35 0.65
N VAL A 96 17.47 5.23 0.92
CA VAL A 96 18.87 4.85 1.16
C VAL A 96 18.99 3.97 2.41
N LEU A 97 18.31 4.31 3.51
CA LEU A 97 18.31 3.48 4.73
C LEU A 97 17.74 2.08 4.46
N LEU A 98 16.65 1.99 3.69
CA LEU A 98 16.06 0.72 3.26
C LEU A 98 17.03 -0.08 2.39
N PHE A 99 17.73 0.58 1.46
CA PHE A 99 18.75 -0.05 0.63
C PHE A 99 19.91 -0.62 1.46
N VAL A 100 20.42 0.16 2.43
CA VAL A 100 21.43 -0.33 3.37
C VAL A 100 20.91 -1.54 4.15
N SER A 101 19.68 -1.47 4.66
CA SER A 101 19.05 -2.61 5.35
C SER A 101 18.93 -3.86 4.45
N LEU A 102 18.57 -3.68 3.18
CA LEU A 102 18.51 -4.76 2.19
C LEU A 102 19.88 -5.41 1.98
N VAL A 103 20.92 -4.61 1.76
CA VAL A 103 22.28 -5.11 1.53
C VAL A 103 22.80 -5.86 2.76
N LEU A 104 22.64 -5.30 3.96
CA LEU A 104 23.09 -5.91 5.20
C LEU A 104 22.36 -7.22 5.53
N ASN A 105 21.09 -7.35 5.12
CA ASN A 105 20.25 -8.50 5.44
C ASN A 105 19.92 -9.40 4.25
N TRP A 106 20.56 -9.20 3.08
CA TRP A 106 20.23 -9.88 1.82
C TRP A 106 20.17 -11.41 1.95
N ARG A 107 21.11 -11.99 2.71
CA ARG A 107 21.19 -13.44 2.94
C ARG A 107 20.11 -13.97 3.89
N ARG A 108 19.58 -13.12 4.78
CA ARG A 108 18.54 -13.48 5.76
C ARG A 108 17.13 -13.31 5.20
N LEU A 109 16.97 -12.47 4.18
CA LEU A 109 15.67 -12.23 3.57
C LEU A 109 15.22 -13.43 2.73
N PRO A 110 13.98 -13.90 2.93
CA PRO A 110 13.35 -14.91 2.08
C PRO A 110 13.48 -14.54 0.59
N LYS A 111 13.83 -15.53 -0.22
CA LYS A 111 13.78 -15.39 -1.68
C LYS A 111 12.32 -15.32 -2.11
N THR A 112 12.00 -14.41 -3.03
CA THR A 112 10.67 -14.28 -3.61
C THR A 112 10.25 -15.57 -4.30
N ASN A 113 9.04 -16.06 -4.00
CA ASN A 113 8.47 -17.25 -4.60
C ASN A 113 7.64 -16.84 -5.83
N PHE A 114 8.23 -17.00 -7.01
CA PHE A 114 7.59 -16.62 -8.27
C PHE A 114 6.29 -17.37 -8.56
N LYS A 115 6.07 -18.57 -8.00
CA LYS A 115 4.79 -19.27 -8.12
C LYS A 115 3.66 -18.44 -7.50
N TRP A 116 3.87 -17.93 -6.29
CA TRP A 116 2.89 -17.10 -5.61
C TRP A 116 2.73 -15.73 -6.26
N LEU A 117 3.81 -15.19 -6.85
CA LEU A 117 3.73 -13.99 -7.66
C LEU A 117 2.79 -14.18 -8.86
N THR A 118 2.93 -15.27 -9.61
CA THR A 118 2.02 -15.60 -10.73
C THR A 118 0.58 -15.79 -10.25
N ILE A 119 0.36 -16.50 -9.14
CA ILE A 119 -0.98 -16.67 -8.55
C ILE A 119 -1.59 -15.31 -8.21
N SER A 120 -0.82 -14.37 -7.65
CA SER A 120 -1.32 -13.03 -7.32
C SER A 120 -1.73 -12.22 -8.54
N ILE A 121 -0.99 -12.31 -9.64
CA ILE A 121 -1.33 -11.63 -10.90
C ILE A 121 -2.66 -12.18 -11.44
N ILE A 122 -2.81 -13.50 -11.50
CA ILE A 122 -4.05 -14.14 -11.96
C ILE A 122 -5.22 -13.75 -11.07
N THR A 123 -5.03 -13.80 -9.74
CA THR A 123 -6.07 -13.42 -8.78
C THR A 123 -6.47 -11.95 -8.95
N ALA A 124 -5.51 -11.06 -9.14
CA ALA A 124 -5.75 -9.63 -9.38
C ALA A 124 -6.60 -9.41 -10.63
N LEU A 125 -6.29 -10.09 -11.74
CA LEU A 125 -7.05 -10.00 -12.99
C LEU A 125 -8.49 -10.53 -12.83
N ILE A 126 -8.70 -11.57 -12.01
CA ILE A 126 -10.03 -12.11 -11.72
C ILE A 126 -10.86 -11.09 -10.92
N ILE A 127 -10.31 -10.50 -9.86
CA ILE A 127 -11.05 -9.54 -9.02
C ILE A 127 -11.16 -8.15 -9.65
N LEU A 128 -10.32 -7.83 -10.64
CA LEU A 128 -10.33 -6.56 -11.36
C LEU A 128 -11.69 -6.28 -11.99
N ILE A 129 -12.30 -7.29 -12.63
CA ILE A 129 -13.59 -7.14 -13.34
C ILE A 129 -14.72 -6.72 -12.38
N PRO A 130 -15.04 -7.46 -11.30
CA PRO A 130 -16.11 -7.06 -10.40
C PRO A 130 -15.81 -5.73 -9.71
N ILE A 131 -14.56 -5.46 -9.32
CA ILE A 131 -14.18 -4.17 -8.71
C ILE A 131 -14.44 -3.01 -9.69
N THR A 132 -13.98 -3.14 -10.93
CA THR A 132 -14.18 -2.10 -11.97
C THR A 132 -15.67 -1.90 -12.25
N LEU A 133 -16.46 -2.98 -12.30
CA LEU A 133 -17.91 -2.89 -12.50
C LEU A 133 -18.59 -2.15 -11.34
N ILE A 134 -18.23 -2.45 -10.10
CA ILE A 134 -18.78 -1.77 -8.91
C ILE A 134 -18.44 -0.28 -8.96
N GLU A 135 -17.18 0.06 -9.24
CA GLU A 135 -16.73 1.45 -9.33
C GLU A 135 -17.41 2.18 -10.49
N PHE A 136 -17.64 1.51 -11.62
CA PHE A 136 -18.35 2.07 -12.77
C PHE A 136 -19.81 2.46 -12.46
N LEU A 137 -20.47 1.76 -11.54
CA LEU A 137 -21.85 2.10 -11.14
C LEU A 137 -21.93 3.41 -10.33
N GLN A 138 -20.80 3.97 -9.88
CA GLN A 138 -20.76 5.14 -9.03
C GLN A 138 -20.54 6.42 -9.84
N LYS A 139 -21.64 7.07 -10.24
CA LYS A 139 -21.63 8.34 -11.02
C LYS A 139 -20.73 9.44 -10.45
N ILE A 140 -20.55 9.51 -9.11
CA ILE A 140 -19.72 10.52 -8.44
C ILE A 140 -18.24 10.44 -8.86
N ILE A 141 -17.74 9.23 -9.15
CA ILE A 141 -16.34 9.03 -9.58
C ILE A 141 -16.09 9.72 -10.93
N PHE A 142 -17.08 9.71 -11.83
CA PHE A 142 -16.97 10.28 -13.17
C PHE A 142 -16.94 11.81 -13.17
N ILE A 143 -17.64 12.44 -12.24
CA ILE A 143 -17.68 13.91 -12.10
C ILE A 143 -16.36 14.43 -11.51
N GLN A 144 -15.66 13.60 -10.73
CA GLN A 144 -14.32 13.88 -10.19
C GLN A 144 -13.18 13.31 -11.04
N VAL A 145 -13.45 12.91 -12.29
CA VAL A 145 -12.39 12.74 -13.31
C VAL A 145 -11.88 14.14 -13.63
N ASN A 146 -11.10 14.69 -12.70
CA ASN A 146 -10.25 15.85 -12.90
C ASN A 146 -9.40 15.61 -14.15
N GLU A 147 -8.87 16.66 -14.77
CA GLU A 147 -7.89 16.58 -15.87
C GLU A 147 -6.79 15.52 -15.64
N TYR A 148 -6.46 15.23 -14.38
CA TYR A 148 -5.53 14.19 -13.93
C TYR A 148 -5.91 12.73 -14.29
N ASN A 149 -7.18 12.43 -14.51
CA ASN A 149 -7.70 11.10 -14.80
C ASN A 149 -8.23 10.98 -16.24
N ALA A 150 -8.15 12.04 -17.05
CA ALA A 150 -8.43 11.96 -18.47
C ALA A 150 -7.39 11.07 -19.18
N PRO A 151 -7.75 10.38 -20.28
CA PRO A 151 -6.78 9.65 -21.09
C PRO A 151 -5.64 10.60 -21.49
N SER A 152 -4.38 10.19 -21.32
CA SER A 152 -3.29 11.07 -21.74
C SER A 152 -3.25 11.20 -23.25
N LYS A 153 -2.74 12.35 -23.71
CA LYS A 153 -2.45 12.59 -25.14
C LYS A 153 -1.41 11.63 -25.71
N TYR A 154 -0.72 10.87 -24.87
CA TYR A 154 0.38 9.98 -25.24
C TYR A 154 -0.05 8.50 -25.30
N GLY A 155 -1.32 8.20 -25.02
CA GLY A 155 -1.93 6.88 -25.21
C GLY A 155 -1.85 5.94 -24.00
N LEU A 156 -2.52 4.79 -24.15
CA LEU A 156 -2.80 3.82 -23.08
C LEU A 156 -1.56 3.32 -22.34
N LEU A 157 -0.46 3.07 -23.05
CA LEU A 157 0.76 2.57 -22.43
C LEU A 157 1.33 3.58 -21.42
N LEU A 158 1.34 4.87 -21.77
CA LEU A 158 1.86 5.90 -20.86
C LEU A 158 0.93 6.07 -19.66
N ASP A 159 -0.38 5.97 -19.84
CA ASP A 159 -1.35 6.03 -18.74
C ASP A 159 -1.12 4.90 -17.74
N ILE A 160 -0.94 3.67 -18.23
CA ILE A 160 -0.60 2.51 -17.39
C ILE A 160 0.69 2.78 -16.62
N LEU A 161 1.74 3.26 -17.28
CA LEU A 161 3.03 3.55 -16.63
C LEU A 161 2.91 4.64 -15.56
N GLN A 162 2.23 5.76 -15.86
CA GLN A 162 2.04 6.86 -14.92
C GLN A 162 1.22 6.43 -13.71
N LYS A 163 0.12 5.70 -13.91
CA LYS A 163 -0.71 5.18 -12.81
C LYS A 163 0.01 4.10 -12.01
N THR A 164 0.84 3.28 -12.66
CA THR A 164 1.69 2.29 -11.97
C THR A 164 2.69 2.99 -11.06
N ILE A 165 3.43 3.99 -11.57
CA ILE A 165 4.39 4.77 -10.78
C ILE A 165 3.69 5.45 -9.61
N TYR A 166 2.52 6.05 -9.84
CA TYR A 166 1.72 6.65 -8.78
C TYR A 166 1.35 5.65 -7.68
N ASN A 167 0.73 4.52 -8.05
CA ASN A 167 0.31 3.51 -7.07
C ASN A 167 1.49 2.85 -6.35
N LEU A 168 2.63 2.68 -7.02
CA LEU A 168 3.88 2.26 -6.39
C LEU A 168 4.37 3.28 -5.37
N SER A 169 4.32 4.56 -5.70
CA SER A 169 4.87 5.65 -4.88
C SER A 169 4.10 5.91 -3.60
N PHE A 170 2.76 5.78 -3.66
CA PHE A 170 1.86 6.32 -2.63
C PHE A 170 1.08 5.26 -1.87
N ASN A 171 0.77 4.11 -2.47
CA ASN A 171 -0.27 3.23 -1.93
C ASN A 171 0.28 1.83 -1.63
N ALA A 172 0.37 0.98 -2.64
CA ALA A 172 0.45 -0.47 -2.46
C ALA A 172 1.67 -0.93 -1.64
N PRO A 173 2.93 -0.54 -1.95
CA PRO A 173 4.08 -1.05 -1.20
C PRO A 173 4.07 -0.65 0.28
N ILE A 174 3.64 0.57 0.56
CA ILE A 174 3.64 1.17 1.90
C ILE A 174 2.60 0.47 2.76
N GLU A 175 1.36 0.41 2.28
CA GLU A 175 0.26 -0.20 3.00
C GLU A 175 0.49 -1.69 3.22
N GLU A 176 0.94 -2.42 2.20
CA GLU A 176 1.20 -3.84 2.35
C GLU A 176 2.32 -4.15 3.34
N ILE A 177 3.42 -3.40 3.32
CA ILE A 177 4.51 -3.58 4.30
C ILE A 177 4.06 -3.21 5.72
N LEU A 178 3.29 -2.14 5.88
CA LEU A 178 2.83 -1.73 7.20
C LEU A 178 1.85 -2.76 7.79
N PHE A 179 0.82 -3.14 7.05
CA PHE A 179 -0.25 -4.00 7.55
C PHE A 179 0.13 -5.49 7.50
N ARG A 180 0.61 -5.98 6.36
CA ARG A 180 0.80 -7.42 6.14
C ARG A 180 2.18 -7.87 6.58
N ALA A 181 3.16 -6.95 6.72
CA ALA A 181 4.45 -7.27 7.30
C ALA A 181 4.50 -6.91 8.79
N PHE A 182 4.67 -5.62 9.11
CA PHE A 182 4.98 -5.19 10.48
C PHE A 182 3.85 -5.44 11.46
N PHE A 183 2.64 -4.95 11.17
CA PHE A 183 1.50 -5.11 12.07
C PHE A 183 1.17 -6.59 12.29
N MET A 184 1.07 -7.37 11.21
CA MET A 184 0.88 -8.82 11.28
C MET A 184 1.97 -9.52 12.12
N GLY A 185 3.25 -9.20 11.88
CA GLY A 185 4.36 -9.80 12.60
C GLY A 185 4.38 -9.44 14.08
N ILE A 186 3.97 -8.22 14.46
CA ILE A 186 3.82 -7.83 15.87
C ILE A 186 2.72 -8.64 16.54
N LEU A 187 1.54 -8.78 15.91
CA LEU A 187 0.46 -9.59 16.47
C LEU A 187 0.87 -11.08 16.60
N LYS A 188 1.64 -11.62 15.64
CA LYS A 188 2.23 -12.96 15.76
C LYS A 188 3.15 -13.05 17.00
N LYS A 189 4.00 -12.05 17.25
CA LYS A 189 4.86 -11.99 18.45
C LYS A 189 4.05 -11.92 19.75
N MET A 190 2.85 -11.34 19.72
CA MET A 190 1.89 -11.36 20.83
C MET A 190 1.13 -12.68 20.96
N LYS A 191 1.46 -13.70 20.15
CA LYS A 191 0.81 -15.01 20.14
C LYS A 191 -0.68 -14.94 19.78
N TRP A 192 -1.09 -13.96 18.98
CA TRP A 192 -2.42 -13.98 18.40
C TRP A 192 -2.54 -15.12 17.38
N ASP A 193 -3.70 -15.78 17.35
CA ASP A 193 -3.96 -16.82 16.36
C ASP A 193 -4.15 -16.22 14.96
N SER A 194 -3.93 -17.04 13.94
CA SER A 194 -3.94 -16.59 12.54
C SER A 194 -5.28 -15.99 12.10
N THR A 195 -6.40 -16.41 12.70
CA THR A 195 -7.73 -15.92 12.37
C THR A 195 -7.94 -14.52 12.94
N LYS A 196 -7.60 -14.29 14.21
CA LYS A 196 -7.66 -12.95 14.81
C LYS A 196 -6.78 -11.96 14.07
N ILE A 197 -5.56 -12.35 13.72
CA ILE A 197 -4.63 -11.51 12.97
C ILE A 197 -5.25 -11.11 11.63
N PHE A 198 -5.76 -12.09 10.87
CA PHE A 198 -6.39 -11.86 9.57
C PHE A 198 -7.58 -10.89 9.66
N LEU A 199 -8.49 -11.11 10.62
CA LEU A 199 -9.68 -10.28 10.80
C LEU A 199 -9.33 -8.86 11.26
N THR A 200 -8.43 -8.71 12.23
CA THR A 200 -8.04 -7.39 12.75
C THR A 200 -7.28 -6.59 11.71
N GLN A 201 -6.32 -7.20 11.03
CA GLN A 201 -5.54 -6.53 10.00
C GLN A 201 -6.42 -6.13 8.79
N GLY A 202 -7.33 -7.00 8.37
CA GLY A 202 -8.30 -6.69 7.33
C GLY A 202 -9.28 -5.58 7.75
N GLY A 203 -9.84 -5.67 8.97
CA GLY A 203 -10.76 -4.67 9.51
C GLY A 203 -10.11 -3.29 9.63
N LEU A 204 -8.88 -3.21 10.13
CA LEU A 204 -8.15 -1.94 10.24
C LEU A 204 -7.81 -1.34 8.88
N PHE A 205 -7.41 -2.17 7.92
CA PHE A 205 -7.16 -1.71 6.54
C PHE A 205 -8.46 -1.23 5.88
N TRP A 206 -9.58 -1.88 6.11
CA TRP A 206 -10.88 -1.42 5.62
C TRP A 206 -11.26 -0.07 6.25
N VAL A 207 -11.17 0.05 7.58
CA VAL A 207 -11.50 1.28 8.31
C VAL A 207 -10.56 2.44 7.98
N SER A 208 -9.30 2.20 7.62
CA SER A 208 -8.39 3.29 7.19
C SER A 208 -8.87 4.01 5.92
N HIS A 209 -9.86 3.45 5.22
CA HIS A 209 -10.49 4.04 4.06
C HIS A 209 -11.87 4.65 4.35
N ILE A 210 -12.20 4.96 5.61
CA ILE A 210 -13.52 5.47 6.02
C ILE A 210 -13.99 6.70 5.23
N GLY A 211 -13.07 7.55 4.77
CA GLY A 211 -13.40 8.70 3.91
C GLY A 211 -14.12 8.32 2.60
N LYS A 212 -13.93 7.08 2.13
CA LYS A 212 -14.62 6.54 0.95
C LYS A 212 -16.11 6.33 1.16
N ILE A 213 -16.64 6.34 2.39
CA ILE A 213 -18.09 6.29 2.62
C ILE A 213 -18.81 7.44 1.91
N VAL A 214 -18.22 8.65 1.97
CA VAL A 214 -18.85 9.85 1.42
C VAL A 214 -18.56 9.97 -0.08
N GLU A 215 -17.32 9.72 -0.50
CA GLU A 215 -16.88 9.89 -1.89
C GLU A 215 -17.37 8.76 -2.81
N SER A 216 -17.27 7.52 -2.35
CA SER A 216 -17.53 6.33 -3.16
C SER A 216 -17.99 5.14 -2.30
N PRO A 217 -19.25 5.15 -1.81
CA PRO A 217 -19.75 4.18 -0.83
C PRO A 217 -19.65 2.71 -1.30
N LEU A 218 -19.94 2.38 -2.56
CA LEU A 218 -19.78 1.01 -3.06
C LEU A 218 -18.31 0.57 -3.08
N THR A 219 -17.35 1.46 -3.39
CA THR A 219 -15.93 1.18 -3.19
C THR A 219 -15.66 0.81 -1.73
N PHE A 220 -16.18 1.60 -0.79
CA PHE A 220 -15.97 1.35 0.64
C PHE A 220 -16.61 0.04 1.13
N PHE A 221 -17.87 -0.22 0.78
CA PHE A 221 -18.61 -1.37 1.30
C PHE A 221 -18.36 -2.68 0.54
N ILE A 222 -17.84 -2.62 -0.69
CA ILE A 222 -17.70 -3.81 -1.55
C ILE A 222 -16.27 -3.93 -2.10
N SER A 223 -15.78 -2.98 -2.89
CA SER A 223 -14.47 -3.11 -3.56
C SER A 223 -13.31 -3.25 -2.57
N ILE A 224 -13.27 -2.40 -1.54
CA ILE A 224 -12.22 -2.42 -0.52
C ILE A 224 -12.26 -3.73 0.28
N PRO A 225 -13.40 -4.22 0.80
CA PRO A 225 -13.47 -5.54 1.43
C PRO A 225 -12.99 -6.70 0.54
N ILE A 226 -13.38 -6.72 -0.75
CA ILE A 226 -12.93 -7.75 -1.71
C ILE A 226 -11.41 -7.70 -1.87
N LEU A 227 -10.86 -6.51 -2.11
CA LEU A 227 -9.41 -6.31 -2.26
C LEU A 227 -8.69 -6.70 -0.98
N THR A 228 -9.16 -6.22 0.17
CA THR A 228 -8.60 -6.46 1.51
C THR A 228 -8.52 -7.94 1.82
N TYR A 229 -9.62 -8.68 1.59
CA TYR A 229 -9.67 -10.12 1.77
C TYR A 229 -8.65 -10.81 0.86
N THR A 230 -8.62 -10.43 -0.42
CA THR A 230 -7.73 -11.02 -1.42
C THR A 230 -6.26 -10.85 -1.06
N VAL A 231 -5.82 -9.62 -0.81
CA VAL A 231 -4.41 -9.31 -0.52
C VAL A 231 -3.99 -9.91 0.82
N SER A 232 -4.86 -9.88 1.85
CA SER A 232 -4.57 -10.51 3.14
C SER A 232 -4.47 -12.02 3.04
N LYS A 233 -5.30 -12.66 2.20
CA LYS A 233 -5.23 -14.09 1.93
C LYS A 233 -3.95 -14.45 1.18
N LEU A 234 -3.59 -13.67 0.15
CA LEU A 234 -2.33 -13.88 -0.58
C LEU A 234 -1.12 -13.78 0.35
N ALA A 235 -1.05 -12.78 1.23
CA ALA A 235 0.02 -12.64 2.21
C ALA A 235 0.07 -13.80 3.20
N LYS A 236 -1.10 -14.25 3.68
CA LYS A 236 -1.23 -15.39 4.60
C LYS A 236 -0.77 -16.70 3.95
N GLU A 237 -1.25 -17.02 2.75
CA GLU A 237 -0.96 -18.33 2.14
C GLU A 237 0.46 -18.39 1.56
N SER A 238 0.96 -17.27 1.01
CA SER A 238 2.32 -17.23 0.46
C SER A 238 3.41 -17.11 1.51
N GLN A 239 3.07 -16.63 2.72
CA GLN A 239 4.04 -16.17 3.73
C GLN A 239 5.06 -15.16 3.13
N GLN A 240 4.61 -14.35 2.18
CA GLN A 240 5.38 -13.31 1.49
C GLN A 240 4.52 -12.07 1.27
N ILE A 241 5.14 -10.90 1.17
CA ILE A 241 4.41 -9.63 0.99
C ILE A 241 4.34 -9.24 -0.49
N SER A 242 5.31 -9.65 -1.31
CA SER A 242 5.35 -9.26 -2.72
C SER A 242 4.09 -9.68 -3.51
N PRO A 243 3.48 -10.87 -3.29
CA PRO A 243 2.24 -11.22 -3.99
C PRO A 243 1.09 -10.25 -3.65
N SER A 244 1.02 -9.81 -2.39
CA SER A 244 0.06 -8.82 -1.90
C SER A 244 0.24 -7.47 -2.60
N ILE A 245 1.50 -6.98 -2.64
CA ILE A 245 1.86 -5.70 -3.30
C ILE A 245 1.49 -5.71 -4.77
N ILE A 246 1.85 -6.77 -5.51
CA ILE A 246 1.59 -6.86 -6.95
C ILE A 246 0.09 -6.93 -7.22
N SER A 247 -0.67 -7.75 -6.46
CA SER A 247 -2.11 -7.82 -6.64
C SER A 247 -2.79 -6.47 -6.38
N HIS A 248 -2.41 -5.79 -5.31
CA HIS A 248 -2.95 -4.48 -4.96
C HIS A 248 -2.61 -3.44 -6.04
N LEU A 249 -1.35 -3.39 -6.48
CA LEU A 249 -0.89 -2.49 -7.53
C LEU A 249 -1.65 -2.68 -8.85
N ILE A 250 -1.82 -3.93 -9.28
CA ILE A 250 -2.53 -4.27 -10.53
C ILE A 250 -3.97 -3.81 -10.46
N VAL A 251 -4.69 -4.14 -9.39
CA VAL A 251 -6.11 -3.77 -9.24
C VAL A 251 -6.27 -2.25 -9.28
N ASN A 252 -5.53 -1.51 -8.44
CA ASN A 252 -5.66 -0.05 -8.38
C ASN A 252 -5.25 0.64 -9.69
N THR A 253 -4.24 0.10 -10.38
CA THR A 253 -3.79 0.68 -11.65
C THR A 253 -4.80 0.41 -12.74
N LEU A 254 -5.16 -0.85 -12.95
CA LEU A 254 -5.99 -1.25 -14.07
C LEU A 254 -7.45 -0.85 -13.90
N SER A 255 -8.01 -0.87 -12.67
CA SER A 255 -9.39 -0.41 -12.48
C SER A 255 -9.50 1.07 -12.83
N SER A 256 -8.55 1.87 -12.37
CA SER A 256 -8.47 3.29 -12.70
C SER A 256 -8.30 3.52 -14.21
N ILE A 257 -7.48 2.74 -14.92
CA ILE A 257 -7.35 2.83 -16.38
C ILE A 257 -8.67 2.48 -17.06
N LEU A 258 -9.27 1.33 -16.74
CA LEU A 258 -10.51 0.88 -17.37
C LEU A 258 -11.63 1.89 -17.18
N LEU A 259 -11.80 2.43 -15.97
CA LEU A 259 -12.79 3.46 -15.70
C LEU A 259 -12.56 4.72 -16.54
N THR A 260 -11.31 5.20 -16.64
CA THR A 260 -10.95 6.36 -17.48
C THR A 260 -11.39 6.15 -18.93
N TYR A 261 -11.15 4.97 -19.51
CA TYR A 261 -11.42 4.70 -20.92
C TYR A 261 -12.86 4.29 -21.23
N ILE A 262 -13.60 3.72 -20.27
CA ILE A 262 -15.03 3.46 -20.42
C ILE A 262 -15.83 4.77 -20.29
N ALA A 263 -15.31 5.73 -19.51
CA ALA A 263 -15.93 7.04 -19.30
C ALA A 263 -15.80 8.02 -20.48
N SER A 264 -14.73 7.87 -21.26
CA SER A 264 -14.36 8.78 -22.36
C SER A 264 -15.05 8.42 -23.66
#